data_AF-A0A850XHL6-F1
#
_entry.id   AF-A0A850XHL6-F1
#
_cell.length_a   1.000
_cell.length_b   1.000
_cell.length_c   1.000
_cell.angle_alpha   90.00
_cell.angle_beta   90.00
_cell.angle_gamma   90.00
#
_symmetry.space_group_name_H-M   'P 1'
#
loop_
_entity.id
_entity.type
_entity.pdbx_description
1 polymer ?
#
loop_
_entity_poly.entity_id
_entity_poly.type
_entity_poly.pdbx_seq_one_letter_code
_entity_poly.pdbx_strand_id
1 'polypeptide(L)'
;RNAKKEGDLLAAQARLKDVEALLNSKEAALSTALSEKRNLENEVRDLRAQVAKLESALSEAKKQLQDEMLRRVDAENRLQTLKEELEFQKNIYSEELRETKRRHETRLVEIDNGRQREFESKLSEALQELRSQHEAQIRLYKDELEKTYGAKVSGTHVPSSSSHPSLRSTEGARGANPQPPRPSLPPQLAAKEAKLHDLEDILARERETNRRLLSDKEREMAEMRARMQQQLDEYQELLDIKLALDMEINAYRKLLEGEEERLRLSPSPSSHKGASRSHVSTQGSSKKRKLEDSESRTSFSHHARTSGRVGVEEVDQEGRFVRLRNKSNE
;
A
#
# COMPACT_ATOMS: atom_id res chain seq x y z
N ARG A 1 -69.16 -14.55 108.02
CA ARG A 1 -69.57 -14.83 106.61
C ARG A 1 -69.31 -13.64 105.68
N ASN A 2 -69.37 -12.38 106.15
CA ASN A 2 -69.07 -11.18 105.35
C ASN A 2 -67.58 -10.96 105.04
N ALA A 3 -66.67 -11.09 106.02
CA ALA A 3 -65.24 -10.86 105.78
C ALA A 3 -64.61 -11.76 104.69
N LYS A 4 -65.06 -13.03 104.57
CA LYS A 4 -64.64 -13.92 103.47
C LYS A 4 -65.14 -13.43 102.11
N LYS A 5 -66.41 -13.00 102.03
CA LYS A 5 -67.00 -12.44 100.79
C LYS A 5 -66.33 -11.13 100.38
N GLU A 6 -65.93 -10.29 101.34
CA GLU A 6 -65.19 -9.05 101.08
C GLU A 6 -63.76 -9.34 100.59
N GLY A 7 -63.08 -10.32 101.19
CA GLY A 7 -61.78 -10.78 100.69
C GLY A 7 -61.85 -11.37 99.27
N ASP A 8 -62.88 -12.18 98.99
CA ASP A 8 -63.13 -12.74 97.66
C ASP A 8 -63.46 -11.65 96.63
N LEU A 9 -64.22 -10.61 97.03
CA LEU A 9 -64.52 -9.45 96.20
C LEU A 9 -63.25 -8.64 95.86
N LEU A 10 -62.40 -8.38 96.85
CA LEU A 10 -61.12 -7.68 96.65
C LEU A 10 -60.17 -8.48 95.74
N ALA A 11 -60.11 -9.80 95.91
CA ALA A 11 -59.33 -10.67 95.04
C ALA A 11 -59.86 -10.69 93.60
N ALA A 12 -61.19 -10.69 93.42
CA ALA A 12 -61.81 -10.60 92.10
C ALA A 12 -61.56 -9.22 91.44
N GLN A 13 -61.61 -8.13 92.22
CA GLN A 13 -61.27 -6.78 91.73
C GLN A 13 -59.80 -6.65 91.33
N ALA A 14 -58.87 -7.25 92.09
CA ALA A 14 -57.46 -7.28 91.73
C ALA A 14 -57.24 -8.05 90.41
N ARG A 15 -57.84 -9.24 90.27
CA ARG A 15 -57.78 -10.03 89.03
C ARG A 15 -58.38 -9.27 87.83
N LEU A 16 -59.46 -8.54 88.04
CA LEU A 16 -60.09 -7.75 86.98
C LEU A 16 -59.15 -6.64 86.49
N LYS A 17 -58.48 -5.93 87.41
CA LYS A 17 -57.46 -4.93 87.06
C LYS A 17 -56.27 -5.53 86.33
N ASP A 18 -55.80 -6.71 86.74
CA ASP A 18 -54.70 -7.41 86.06
C ASP A 18 -55.08 -7.81 84.63
N VAL A 19 -56.31 -8.28 84.43
CA VAL A 19 -56.84 -8.63 83.10
C VAL A 19 -57.04 -7.39 82.23
N GLU A 20 -57.53 -6.28 82.78
CA GLU A 20 -57.63 -4.99 82.06
C GLU A 20 -56.26 -4.46 81.64
N ALA A 21 -55.25 -4.54 82.52
CA ALA A 21 -53.89 -4.15 82.18
C ALA A 21 -53.30 -5.04 81.07
N LEU A 22 -53.56 -6.35 81.13
CA LEU A 22 -53.14 -7.30 80.11
C LEU A 22 -53.86 -7.06 78.78
N LEU A 23 -55.16 -6.75 78.80
CA LEU A 23 -55.94 -6.39 77.61
C LEU A 23 -55.37 -5.13 76.95
N ASN A 24 -55.17 -4.05 77.72
CA ASN A 24 -54.59 -2.80 77.21
C ASN A 24 -53.19 -3.02 76.61
N SER A 25 -52.36 -3.85 77.24
CA SER A 25 -51.05 -4.23 76.71
C SER A 25 -51.15 -4.98 75.38
N LYS A 26 -52.11 -5.92 75.26
CA LYS A 26 -52.35 -6.66 74.02
C LYS A 26 -52.93 -5.79 72.91
N GLU A 27 -53.81 -4.85 73.23
CA GLU A 27 -54.36 -3.87 72.28
C GLU A 27 -53.27 -2.94 71.75
N ALA A 28 -52.37 -2.47 72.62
CA ALA A 28 -51.20 -1.68 72.21
C ALA A 28 -50.29 -2.47 71.27
N ALA A 29 -49.96 -3.72 71.62
CA ALA A 29 -49.13 -4.60 70.78
C ALA A 29 -49.81 -4.94 69.43
N LEU A 30 -51.13 -5.07 69.40
CA LEU A 30 -51.88 -5.29 68.16
C LEU A 30 -51.84 -4.03 67.28
N SER A 31 -51.97 -2.84 67.86
CA SER A 31 -51.86 -1.56 67.13
C SER A 31 -50.47 -1.40 66.50
N THR A 32 -49.40 -1.69 67.24
CA THR A 32 -48.02 -1.63 66.71
C THR A 32 -47.82 -2.64 65.58
N ALA A 33 -48.26 -3.89 65.75
CA ALA A 33 -48.15 -4.92 64.72
C ALA A 33 -48.95 -4.57 63.44
N LEU A 34 -50.11 -3.93 63.57
CA LEU A 34 -50.88 -3.46 62.40
C LEU A 34 -50.15 -2.31 61.68
N SER A 35 -49.49 -1.42 62.40
CA SER A 35 -48.66 -0.37 61.79
C SER A 35 -47.46 -0.95 61.05
N GLU A 36 -46.74 -1.90 61.67
CA GLU A 36 -45.62 -2.60 61.04
C GLU A 36 -46.04 -3.36 59.78
N LYS A 37 -47.18 -4.07 59.84
CA LYS A 37 -47.76 -4.73 58.66
C LYS A 37 -48.00 -3.74 57.53
N ARG A 38 -48.56 -2.55 57.80
CA ARG A 38 -48.78 -1.52 56.76
C ARG A 38 -47.47 -1.02 56.17
N ASN A 39 -46.45 -0.83 57.00
CA ASN A 39 -45.12 -0.41 56.54
C ASN A 39 -44.49 -1.48 55.62
N LEU A 40 -44.50 -2.74 56.04
CA LEU A 40 -44.01 -3.86 55.23
C LEU A 40 -44.79 -4.02 53.91
N GLU A 41 -46.11 -3.83 53.93
CA GLU A 41 -46.91 -3.83 52.71
C GLU A 41 -46.51 -2.71 51.74
N ASN A 42 -46.17 -1.52 52.25
CA ASN A 42 -45.67 -0.41 51.43
C ASN A 42 -44.29 -0.74 50.85
N GLU A 43 -43.36 -1.25 51.66
CA GLU A 43 -42.03 -1.68 51.19
C GLU A 43 -42.14 -2.75 50.09
N VAL A 44 -43.03 -3.73 50.25
CA VAL A 44 -43.28 -4.76 49.23
C VAL A 44 -43.83 -4.15 47.94
N ARG A 45 -44.72 -3.14 48.03
CA ARG A 45 -45.22 -2.43 46.84
C ARG A 45 -44.09 -1.67 46.13
N ASP A 46 -43.23 -0.99 46.89
CA ASP A 46 -42.10 -0.23 46.34
C ASP A 46 -41.07 -1.15 45.69
N LEU A 47 -40.72 -2.26 46.33
CA LEU A 47 -39.81 -3.26 45.78
C LEU A 47 -40.37 -3.88 44.50
N ARG A 48 -41.67 -4.19 44.45
CA ARG A 48 -42.32 -4.69 43.21
C ARG A 48 -42.25 -3.66 42.08
N ALA A 49 -42.47 -2.38 42.40
CA ALA A 49 -42.34 -1.31 41.41
C ALA A 49 -40.90 -1.15 40.91
N GLN A 50 -39.90 -1.31 41.78
CA GLN A 50 -38.49 -1.31 41.39
C GLN A 50 -38.14 -2.50 40.49
N VAL A 51 -38.59 -3.71 40.84
CA VAL A 51 -38.38 -4.91 40.02
C VAL A 51 -38.99 -4.72 38.63
N ALA A 52 -40.22 -4.23 38.52
CA ALA A 52 -40.86 -3.97 37.22
C ALA A 52 -40.07 -2.96 36.36
N LYS A 53 -39.52 -1.90 36.97
CA LYS A 53 -38.66 -0.92 36.28
C LYS A 53 -37.34 -1.54 35.81
N LEU A 54 -36.73 -2.40 36.63
CA LEU A 54 -35.49 -3.08 36.26
C LEU A 54 -35.74 -4.10 35.14
N GLU A 55 -36.87 -4.80 35.16
CA GLU A 55 -37.27 -5.72 34.10
C GLU A 55 -37.50 -4.99 32.77
N SER A 56 -38.14 -3.82 32.78
CA SER A 56 -38.32 -3.01 31.56
C SER A 56 -36.98 -2.50 31.03
N ALA A 57 -36.11 -1.97 31.89
CA ALA A 57 -34.77 -1.52 31.50
C ALA A 57 -33.91 -2.67 30.94
N LEU A 58 -33.98 -3.86 31.54
CA LEU A 58 -33.30 -5.05 31.02
C LEU A 58 -33.81 -5.43 29.63
N SER A 59 -35.13 -5.37 29.41
CA SER A 59 -35.74 -5.65 28.10
C SER A 59 -35.26 -4.66 27.03
N GLU A 60 -35.22 -3.37 27.36
CA GLU A 60 -34.71 -2.32 26.46
C GLU A 60 -33.23 -2.51 26.15
N ALA A 61 -32.40 -2.79 27.16
CA ALA A 61 -30.97 -3.05 26.97
C ALA A 61 -30.73 -4.28 26.09
N LYS A 62 -31.52 -5.35 26.25
CA LYS A 62 -31.47 -6.54 25.39
C LYS A 62 -31.83 -6.21 23.94
N LYS A 63 -32.86 -5.38 23.72
CA LYS A 63 -33.25 -4.93 22.38
C LYS A 63 -32.14 -4.09 21.73
N GLN A 64 -31.57 -3.13 22.46
CA GLN A 64 -30.44 -2.33 21.98
C GLN A 64 -29.24 -3.21 21.61
N LEU A 65 -28.92 -4.22 22.43
CA LEU A 65 -27.86 -5.18 22.13
C LEU A 65 -28.14 -5.97 20.84
N GLN A 66 -29.38 -6.39 20.61
CA GLN A 66 -29.78 -7.08 19.38
C GLN A 66 -29.66 -6.17 18.15
N ASP A 67 -30.10 -4.91 18.27
CA ASP A 67 -30.01 -3.92 17.20
C ASP A 67 -28.54 -3.61 16.85
N GLU A 68 -27.66 -3.46 17.85
CA GLU A 68 -26.23 -3.26 17.64
C GLU A 68 -25.55 -4.51 17.05
N MET A 69 -25.96 -5.71 17.47
CA MET A 69 -25.46 -6.95 16.88
C MET A 69 -25.82 -7.05 15.39
N LEU A 70 -27.04 -6.66 15.02
CA LEU A 70 -27.48 -6.62 13.62
C LEU A 70 -26.66 -5.59 12.83
N ARG A 71 -26.50 -4.36 13.35
CA ARG A 71 -25.67 -3.32 12.72
C ARG A 71 -24.22 -3.77 12.52
N ARG A 72 -23.66 -4.46 13.51
CA ARG A 72 -22.31 -5.03 13.41
C ARG A 72 -22.22 -6.05 12.29
N VAL A 73 -23.16 -6.99 12.20
CA VAL A 73 -23.17 -8.01 11.13
C VAL A 73 -23.32 -7.37 9.75
N ASP A 74 -24.21 -6.37 9.60
CA ASP A 74 -24.37 -5.64 8.34
C ASP A 74 -23.09 -4.90 7.93
N ALA A 75 -22.38 -4.31 8.89
CA ALA A 75 -21.10 -3.67 8.65
C ALA A 75 -20.00 -4.67 8.25
N GLU A 76 -19.94 -5.84 8.92
CA GLU A 76 -19.03 -6.93 8.57
C GLU A 76 -19.30 -7.44 7.14
N ASN A 77 -20.57 -7.60 6.75
CA ASN A 77 -20.96 -8.00 5.41
C ASN A 77 -20.53 -6.97 4.35
N ARG A 78 -20.77 -5.67 4.59
CA ARG A 78 -20.31 -4.60 3.69
C ARG A 78 -18.80 -4.55 3.57
N LEU A 79 -18.09 -4.74 4.68
CA LEU A 79 -16.63 -4.78 4.70
C LEU A 79 -16.10 -5.98 3.88
N GLN A 80 -16.77 -7.13 3.97
CA GLN A 80 -16.42 -8.29 3.15
C GLN A 80 -16.67 -8.03 1.66
N THR A 81 -17.82 -7.47 1.29
CA THR A 81 -18.11 -7.09 -0.11
C THR A 81 -17.07 -6.11 -0.66
N LEU A 82 -16.69 -5.09 0.12
CA LEU A 82 -15.67 -4.11 -0.29
C LEU A 82 -14.29 -4.74 -0.44
N LYS A 83 -13.94 -5.73 0.39
CA LYS A 83 -12.69 -6.49 0.24
C LYS A 83 -12.68 -7.28 -1.07
N GLU A 84 -13.77 -7.98 -1.36
CA GLU A 84 -13.93 -8.76 -2.59
C GLU A 84 -13.88 -7.85 -3.83
N GLU A 85 -14.53 -6.69 -3.78
CA GLU A 85 -14.46 -5.69 -4.86
C GLU A 85 -13.04 -5.14 -5.04
N LEU A 86 -12.33 -4.84 -3.95
CA LEU A 86 -10.94 -4.39 -4.01
C LEU A 86 -10.00 -5.45 -4.61
N GLU A 87 -10.18 -6.71 -4.22
CA GLU A 87 -9.42 -7.84 -4.77
C GLU A 87 -9.73 -8.03 -6.27
N PHE A 88 -11.00 -7.95 -6.64
CA PHE A 88 -11.41 -7.99 -8.03
C PHE A 88 -10.76 -6.87 -8.86
N GLN A 89 -10.82 -5.62 -8.38
CA GLN A 89 -10.19 -4.48 -9.05
C GLN A 89 -8.67 -4.65 -9.17
N LYS A 90 -7.98 -5.11 -8.12
CA LYS A 90 -6.55 -5.41 -8.16
C LYS A 90 -6.22 -6.45 -9.23
N ASN A 91 -7.03 -7.51 -9.32
CA ASN A 91 -6.84 -8.55 -10.32
C ASN A 91 -7.02 -7.99 -11.73
N ILE A 92 -8.08 -7.21 -11.98
CA ILE A 92 -8.31 -6.55 -13.27
C ILE A 92 -7.13 -5.64 -13.66
N TYR A 93 -6.69 -4.75 -12.76
CA TYR A 93 -5.55 -3.88 -13.06
C TYR A 93 -4.25 -4.66 -13.30
N SER A 94 -4.05 -5.78 -12.61
CA SER A 94 -2.89 -6.64 -12.84
C SER A 94 -2.93 -7.30 -14.23
N GLU A 95 -4.11 -7.72 -14.68
CA GLU A 95 -4.32 -8.30 -16.01
C GLU A 95 -4.18 -7.26 -17.11
N GLU A 96 -4.76 -6.08 -16.95
CA GLU A 96 -4.62 -4.95 -17.88
C GLU A 96 -3.14 -4.52 -18.00
N LEU A 97 -2.42 -4.44 -16.87
CA LEU A 97 -1.00 -4.13 -16.89
C LEU A 97 -0.20 -5.23 -17.60
N ARG A 98 -0.55 -6.50 -17.38
CA ARG A 98 0.08 -7.63 -18.06
C ARG A 98 -0.16 -7.57 -19.56
N GLU A 99 -1.39 -7.28 -19.99
CA GLU A 99 -1.74 -7.19 -21.39
C GLU A 99 -1.07 -6.00 -22.08
N THR A 100 -1.06 -4.83 -21.46
CA THR A 100 -0.38 -3.63 -21.99
C THR A 100 1.13 -3.86 -22.13
N LYS A 101 1.78 -4.46 -21.13
CA LYS A 101 3.20 -4.87 -21.20
C LYS A 101 3.42 -5.86 -22.34
N ARG A 102 2.58 -6.89 -22.46
CA ARG A 102 2.67 -7.88 -23.54
C ARG A 102 2.53 -7.22 -24.92
N ARG A 103 1.55 -6.33 -25.11
CA ARG A 103 1.35 -5.57 -26.37
C ARG A 103 2.52 -4.63 -26.68
N HIS A 104 3.22 -4.13 -25.67
CA HIS A 104 4.41 -3.30 -25.86
C HIS A 104 5.62 -4.16 -26.25
N GLU A 105 5.84 -5.27 -25.55
CA GLU A 105 6.90 -6.24 -25.84
C GLU A 105 6.76 -6.81 -27.25
N THR A 106 5.55 -7.19 -27.68
CA THR A 106 5.34 -7.66 -29.06
C THR A 106 5.68 -6.58 -30.10
N ARG A 107 5.31 -5.33 -29.85
CA ARG A 107 5.66 -4.21 -30.74
C ARG A 107 7.16 -3.96 -30.81
N LEU A 108 7.87 -4.07 -29.69
CA LEU A 108 9.33 -3.95 -29.67
C LEU A 108 9.98 -5.08 -30.50
N VAL A 109 9.55 -6.31 -30.29
CA VAL A 109 10.05 -7.48 -31.04
C VAL A 109 9.74 -7.36 -32.55
N GLU A 110 8.58 -6.84 -32.94
CA GLU A 110 8.25 -6.57 -34.34
C GLU A 110 9.18 -5.53 -34.97
N ILE A 111 9.48 -4.44 -34.25
CA ILE A 111 10.41 -3.40 -34.71
C ILE A 111 11.83 -3.96 -34.83
N ASP A 112 12.30 -4.70 -33.82
CA ASP A 112 13.64 -5.29 -33.81
C ASP A 112 13.79 -6.35 -34.91
N ASN A 113 12.79 -7.22 -35.10
CA ASN A 113 12.77 -8.18 -36.21
C ASN A 113 12.73 -7.47 -37.57
N GLY A 114 11.99 -6.36 -37.70
CA GLY A 114 11.97 -5.54 -38.92
C GLY A 114 13.35 -4.98 -39.24
N ARG A 115 14.00 -4.34 -38.25
CA ARG A 115 15.35 -3.80 -38.38
C ARG A 115 16.38 -4.89 -38.69
N GLN A 116 16.28 -6.05 -38.04
CA GLN A 116 17.18 -7.17 -38.29
C GLN A 116 17.03 -7.69 -39.72
N ARG A 117 15.80 -7.90 -40.21
CA ARG A 117 15.56 -8.31 -41.60
C ARG A 117 16.07 -7.28 -42.61
N GLU A 118 15.87 -5.99 -42.35
CA GLU A 118 16.40 -4.92 -43.21
C GLU A 118 17.93 -4.94 -43.24
N PHE A 119 18.58 -5.14 -42.09
CA PHE A 119 20.03 -5.28 -41.99
C PHE A 119 20.54 -6.50 -42.75
N GLU A 120 19.92 -7.67 -42.52
CA GLU A 120 20.26 -8.93 -43.20
C GLU A 120 20.08 -8.79 -44.72
N SER A 121 18.99 -8.16 -45.17
CA SER A 121 18.72 -7.89 -46.59
C SER A 121 19.80 -7.00 -47.20
N LYS A 122 20.09 -5.84 -46.61
CA LYS A 122 21.14 -4.91 -47.08
C LYS A 122 22.53 -5.55 -47.08
N LEU A 123 22.84 -6.33 -46.06
CA LEU A 123 24.10 -7.07 -45.98
C LEU A 123 24.18 -8.14 -47.09
N SER A 124 23.10 -8.86 -47.34
CA SER A 124 23.03 -9.85 -48.42
C SER A 124 23.20 -9.22 -49.80
N GLU A 125 22.58 -8.06 -50.03
CA GLU A 125 22.67 -7.30 -51.27
C GLU A 125 24.10 -6.81 -51.50
N ALA A 126 24.72 -6.19 -50.48
CA ALA A 126 26.11 -5.74 -50.55
C ALA A 126 27.10 -6.90 -50.81
N LEU A 127 26.88 -8.05 -50.17
CA LEU A 127 27.68 -9.26 -50.41
C LEU A 127 27.48 -9.82 -51.83
N GLN A 128 26.27 -9.74 -52.37
CA GLN A 128 25.96 -10.18 -53.73
C GLN A 128 26.56 -9.23 -54.77
N GLU A 129 26.52 -7.93 -54.53
CA GLU A 129 27.19 -6.93 -55.37
C GLU A 129 28.71 -7.11 -55.35
N LEU A 130 29.32 -7.37 -54.20
CA LEU A 130 30.75 -7.67 -54.11
C LEU A 130 31.10 -8.94 -54.93
N ARG A 131 30.27 -9.98 -54.85
CA ARG A 131 30.45 -11.19 -55.67
C ARG A 131 30.32 -10.89 -57.17
N SER A 132 29.32 -10.10 -57.58
CA SER A 132 29.12 -9.78 -59.00
C SER A 132 30.26 -8.91 -59.55
N GLN A 133 30.80 -7.98 -58.75
CA GLN A 133 31.98 -7.19 -59.09
C GLN A 133 33.22 -8.09 -59.26
N HIS A 134 33.46 -9.03 -58.35
CA HIS A 134 34.55 -9.99 -58.49
C HIS A 134 34.40 -10.90 -59.72
N GLU A 135 33.19 -11.41 -59.99
CA GLU A 135 32.92 -12.19 -61.20
C GLU A 135 33.14 -11.37 -62.47
N ALA A 136 32.73 -10.10 -62.49
CA ALA A 136 32.97 -9.19 -63.61
C ALA A 136 34.47 -8.94 -63.83
N GLN A 137 35.25 -8.73 -62.76
CA GLN A 137 36.70 -8.63 -62.84
C GLN A 137 37.33 -9.91 -63.40
N ILE A 138 36.92 -11.09 -62.92
CA ILE A 138 37.41 -12.37 -63.43
C ILE A 138 37.07 -12.54 -64.93
N ARG A 139 35.87 -12.14 -65.35
CA ARG A 139 35.47 -12.16 -66.77
C ARG A 139 36.34 -11.23 -67.60
N LEU A 140 36.58 -10.00 -67.15
CA LEU A 140 37.47 -9.06 -67.83
C LEU A 140 38.89 -9.61 -67.96
N TYR A 141 39.45 -10.16 -66.87
CA TYR A 141 40.77 -10.81 -66.91
C TYR A 141 40.80 -11.98 -67.89
N LYS A 142 39.74 -12.78 -67.94
CA LYS A 142 39.62 -13.89 -68.89
C LYS A 142 39.55 -13.39 -70.34
N ASP A 143 38.73 -12.38 -70.63
CA ASP A 143 38.60 -11.79 -71.96
C ASP A 143 39.92 -11.15 -72.43
N GLU A 144 40.65 -10.48 -71.54
CA GLU A 144 41.97 -9.91 -71.81
C GLU A 144 43.02 -11.01 -72.09
N LEU A 145 43.01 -12.09 -71.30
CA LEU A 145 43.83 -13.28 -71.57
C LEU A 145 43.49 -13.87 -72.93
N GLU A 146 42.22 -14.11 -73.25
CA GLU A 146 41.80 -14.65 -74.55
C GLU A 146 42.21 -13.74 -75.72
N LYS A 147 42.07 -12.41 -75.59
CA LYS A 147 42.54 -11.43 -76.59
C LYS A 147 44.05 -11.49 -76.79
N THR A 148 44.83 -11.54 -75.70
CA THR A 148 46.30 -11.60 -75.80
C THR A 148 46.78 -12.94 -76.37
N TYR A 149 46.14 -14.04 -76.00
CA TYR A 149 46.38 -15.36 -76.63
C TYR A 149 45.99 -15.35 -78.11
N GLY A 150 44.82 -14.84 -78.47
CA GLY A 150 44.37 -14.69 -79.85
C GLY A 150 45.32 -13.84 -80.69
N ALA A 151 45.78 -12.71 -80.17
CA ALA A 151 46.76 -11.85 -80.83
C ALA A 151 48.12 -12.54 -81.04
N LYS A 152 48.58 -13.35 -80.08
CA LYS A 152 49.80 -14.15 -80.23
C LYS A 152 49.65 -15.22 -81.32
N VAL A 153 48.50 -15.89 -81.38
CA VAL A 153 48.21 -16.93 -82.37
C VAL A 153 48.03 -16.35 -83.78
N SER A 154 47.35 -15.20 -83.92
CA SER A 154 47.23 -14.49 -85.21
C SER A 154 48.54 -13.84 -85.63
N GLY A 155 49.36 -13.34 -84.69
CA GLY A 155 50.68 -12.77 -84.98
C GLY A 155 51.68 -13.79 -85.53
N THR A 156 51.47 -15.08 -85.26
CA THR A 156 52.22 -16.17 -85.90
C THR A 156 51.66 -16.59 -87.27
N HIS A 157 50.51 -16.06 -87.70
CA HIS A 157 49.83 -16.46 -88.93
C HIS A 157 49.36 -15.20 -89.70
N VAL A 158 50.21 -14.70 -90.62
CA VAL A 158 49.94 -13.82 -91.79
C VAL A 158 50.83 -12.55 -91.82
N PRO A 159 51.54 -12.29 -92.95
CA PRO A 159 52.46 -11.16 -93.09
C PRO A 159 51.74 -9.84 -93.41
N SER A 160 52.43 -8.76 -93.02
CA SER A 160 52.13 -7.35 -93.23
C SER A 160 51.88 -6.96 -94.69
N SER A 161 50.76 -6.32 -94.98
CA SER A 161 50.65 -5.36 -96.08
C SER A 161 49.68 -4.22 -95.77
N SER A 162 50.07 -3.05 -96.27
CA SER A 162 49.51 -1.71 -96.14
C SER A 162 48.06 -1.55 -96.64
N SER A 163 47.40 -0.45 -96.27
CA SER A 163 46.94 0.63 -97.19
C SER A 163 45.96 1.61 -96.53
N HIS A 164 46.26 2.92 -96.60
CA HIS A 164 45.28 4.02 -96.65
C HIS A 164 44.76 4.13 -98.12
N PRO A 165 43.53 4.65 -98.43
CA PRO A 165 43.23 6.08 -98.37
C PRO A 165 41.74 6.49 -98.16
N SER A 166 41.53 7.80 -98.24
CA SER A 166 40.41 8.72 -97.95
C SER A 166 39.04 8.57 -98.67
N LEU A 167 38.09 9.38 -98.15
CA LEU A 167 37.11 10.28 -98.83
C LEU A 167 35.67 9.79 -99.14
N ARG A 168 34.67 10.43 -98.48
CA ARG A 168 33.50 11.20 -99.03
C ARG A 168 32.35 11.23 -97.99
N SER A 169 32.02 12.41 -97.43
CA SER A 169 30.99 13.39 -97.89
C SER A 169 29.54 12.94 -97.64
N THR A 170 28.82 13.65 -96.76
CA THR A 170 27.51 14.31 -97.02
C THR A 170 26.97 15.00 -95.76
N GLU A 171 26.71 16.30 -95.90
CA GLU A 171 25.60 17.12 -95.36
C GLU A 171 24.93 16.80 -94.02
N GLY A 172 24.72 17.85 -93.22
CA GLY A 172 23.84 17.80 -92.04
C GLY A 172 23.91 19.03 -91.15
N ALA A 173 23.60 20.21 -91.72
CA ALA A 173 23.39 21.41 -90.92
C ALA A 173 22.07 21.34 -90.14
N ARG A 174 22.12 21.83 -88.89
CA ARG A 174 20.98 22.25 -88.04
C ARG A 174 20.07 21.12 -87.51
N GLY A 175 20.41 20.63 -86.32
CA GLY A 175 19.50 19.90 -85.43
C GLY A 175 19.50 20.55 -84.06
N ALA A 176 18.44 21.29 -83.74
CA ALA A 176 18.18 21.85 -82.42
C ALA A 176 18.14 20.73 -81.37
N ASN A 177 18.93 20.85 -80.31
CA ASN A 177 18.83 19.99 -79.14
C ASN A 177 17.77 20.60 -78.20
N PRO A 178 16.60 19.96 -78.01
CA PRO A 178 15.58 20.47 -77.11
C PRO A 178 16.03 20.18 -75.67
N GLN A 179 15.94 21.20 -74.81
CA GLN A 179 15.91 20.96 -73.36
C GLN A 179 14.77 19.98 -73.05
N PRO A 180 14.98 18.95 -72.21
CA PRO A 180 13.86 18.18 -71.71
C PRO A 180 12.98 19.10 -70.85
N PRO A 181 11.64 19.04 -70.99
CA PRO A 181 10.76 19.82 -70.15
C PRO A 181 10.90 19.34 -68.70
N ARG A 182 11.33 20.24 -67.81
CA ARG A 182 11.14 20.04 -66.36
C ARG A 182 9.66 19.74 -66.14
N PRO A 183 9.29 18.58 -65.56
CA PRO A 183 7.90 18.38 -65.18
C PRO A 183 7.54 19.42 -64.12
N SER A 184 6.29 19.87 -64.18
CA SER A 184 5.65 20.80 -63.26
C SER A 184 5.94 20.47 -61.78
N LEU A 185 6.94 21.14 -61.21
CA LEU A 185 7.30 21.11 -59.78
C LEU A 185 6.35 21.85 -58.81
N PRO A 186 5.45 22.79 -59.20
CA PRO A 186 4.62 23.52 -58.22
C PRO A 186 3.68 22.66 -57.37
N PRO A 187 2.91 21.70 -57.92
CA PRO A 187 1.92 20.97 -57.11
C PRO A 187 2.56 19.92 -56.18
N GLN A 188 3.73 19.37 -56.53
CA GLN A 188 4.44 18.42 -55.66
C GLN A 188 5.14 19.11 -54.49
N LEU A 189 5.66 20.34 -54.70
CA LEU A 189 6.22 21.14 -53.61
C LEU A 189 5.12 21.60 -52.64
N ALA A 190 4.00 22.12 -53.16
CA ALA A 190 2.85 22.48 -52.34
C ALA A 190 2.27 21.29 -51.55
N ALA A 191 2.22 20.09 -52.15
CA ALA A 191 1.79 18.89 -51.45
C ALA A 191 2.77 18.42 -50.37
N LYS A 192 4.08 18.67 -50.52
CA LYS A 192 5.07 18.37 -49.48
C LYS A 192 5.07 19.42 -48.37
N GLU A 193 4.87 20.69 -48.70
CA GLU A 193 4.71 21.78 -47.73
C GLU A 193 3.45 21.59 -46.88
N ALA A 194 2.32 21.21 -47.49
CA ALA A 194 1.10 20.87 -46.75
C ALA A 194 1.32 19.69 -45.77
N LYS A 195 2.00 18.63 -46.22
CA LYS A 195 2.35 17.50 -45.35
C LYS A 195 3.30 17.89 -44.22
N LEU A 196 4.24 18.80 -44.45
CA LEU A 196 5.11 19.30 -43.38
C LEU A 196 4.31 20.08 -42.35
N HIS A 197 3.38 20.93 -42.80
CA HIS A 197 2.52 21.70 -41.90
C HIS A 197 1.58 20.79 -41.08
N ASP A 198 1.01 19.76 -41.71
CA ASP A 198 0.19 18.76 -41.02
C ASP A 198 1.00 17.98 -39.97
N LEU A 199 2.25 17.62 -40.28
CA LEU A 199 3.15 16.93 -39.35
C LEU A 199 3.55 17.83 -38.18
N GLU A 200 3.81 19.12 -38.43
CA GLU A 200 4.09 20.11 -37.39
C GLU A 200 2.88 20.32 -36.47
N ASP A 201 1.67 20.37 -37.02
CA ASP A 201 0.43 20.46 -36.27
C ASP A 201 0.18 19.21 -35.41
N ILE A 202 0.44 18.01 -35.95
CA ILE A 202 0.34 16.76 -35.20
C ILE A 202 1.35 16.75 -34.05
N LEU A 203 2.60 17.13 -34.32
CA LEU A 203 3.66 17.21 -33.31
C LEU A 203 3.34 18.25 -32.22
N ALA A 204 2.74 19.38 -32.59
CA ALA A 204 2.28 20.40 -31.64
C ALA A 204 1.15 19.86 -30.74
N ARG A 205 0.17 19.16 -31.32
CA ARG A 205 -0.90 18.49 -30.55
C ARG A 205 -0.34 17.42 -29.63
N GLU A 206 0.59 16.59 -30.09
CA GLU A 206 1.24 15.57 -29.27
C GLU A 206 2.05 16.17 -28.11
N ARG A 207 2.71 17.32 -28.32
CA ARG A 207 3.41 18.02 -27.23
C ARG A 207 2.44 18.56 -26.19
N GLU A 208 1.31 19.10 -26.63
CA GLU A 208 0.27 19.61 -25.74
C GLU A 208 -0.40 18.48 -24.94
N THR A 209 -0.71 17.34 -25.58
CA THR A 209 -1.26 16.17 -24.87
C THR A 209 -0.25 15.60 -23.88
N ASN A 210 1.03 15.51 -24.25
CA ASN A 210 2.08 15.07 -23.34
C ASN A 210 2.25 16.03 -22.14
N ARG A 211 2.18 17.35 -22.37
CA ARG A 211 2.22 18.34 -21.27
C ARG A 211 1.05 18.17 -20.30
N ARG A 212 -0.17 17.97 -20.81
CA ARG A 212 -1.35 17.73 -19.97
C ARG A 212 -1.21 16.44 -19.17
N LEU A 213 -0.78 15.36 -19.81
CA LEU A 213 -0.56 14.08 -19.14
C LEU A 213 0.50 14.19 -18.04
N LEU A 214 1.59 14.93 -18.28
CA LEU A 214 2.59 15.20 -17.26
C LEU A 214 2.02 16.00 -16.08
N SER A 215 1.26 17.06 -16.36
CA SER A 215 0.60 17.87 -15.33
C SER A 215 -0.38 17.05 -14.49
N ASP A 216 -1.14 16.15 -15.11
CA ASP A 216 -2.06 15.26 -14.40
C ASP A 216 -1.31 14.27 -13.50
N LYS A 217 -0.20 13.72 -14.00
CA LYS A 217 0.67 12.84 -13.20
C LYS A 217 1.34 13.56 -12.04
N GLU A 218 1.77 14.81 -12.23
CA GLU A 218 2.30 15.63 -11.15
C GLU A 218 1.24 15.92 -10.07
N ARG A 219 -0.01 16.19 -10.47
CA ARG A 219 -1.13 16.37 -9.55
C ARG A 219 -1.44 15.08 -8.77
N GLU A 220 -1.53 13.94 -9.45
CA GLU A 220 -1.72 12.62 -8.80
C GLU A 220 -0.61 12.34 -7.77
N MET A 221 0.65 12.63 -8.12
CA MET A 221 1.79 12.49 -7.21
C MET A 221 1.69 13.42 -5.99
N ALA A 222 1.24 14.66 -6.17
CA ALA A 222 1.02 15.59 -5.07
C ALA A 222 -0.11 15.12 -4.14
N GLU A 223 -1.23 14.64 -4.69
CA GLU A 223 -2.34 14.09 -3.92
C GLU A 223 -1.94 12.85 -3.13
N MET A 224 -1.17 11.94 -3.73
CA MET A 224 -0.64 10.75 -3.05
C MET A 224 0.27 11.12 -1.87
N ARG A 225 1.15 12.12 -2.06
CA ARG A 225 2.01 12.62 -0.98
C ARG A 225 1.20 13.25 0.15
N ALA A 226 0.17 14.03 -0.17
CA ALA A 226 -0.71 14.63 0.83
C ALA A 226 -1.46 13.56 1.65
N ARG A 227 -2.01 12.53 0.99
CA ARG A 227 -2.65 11.39 1.68
C ARG A 227 -1.67 10.63 2.58
N MET A 228 -0.45 10.39 2.10
CA MET A 228 0.58 9.72 2.91
C MET A 228 0.94 10.55 4.16
N GLN A 229 1.05 11.88 4.02
CA GLN A 229 1.29 12.75 5.16
C GLN A 229 0.13 12.71 6.16
N GLN A 230 -1.11 12.79 5.67
CA GLN A 230 -2.29 12.70 6.53
C GLN A 230 -2.32 11.37 7.32
N GLN A 231 -1.98 10.25 6.68
CA GLN A 231 -1.91 8.95 7.36
C GLN A 231 -0.81 8.89 8.43
N LEU A 232 0.32 9.57 8.22
CA LEU A 232 1.37 9.69 9.23
C LEU A 232 0.91 10.52 10.43
N ASP A 233 0.19 11.62 10.18
CA ASP A 233 -0.35 12.49 11.22
C ASP A 233 -1.41 11.75 12.05
N GLU A 234 -2.35 11.04 11.39
CA GLU A 234 -3.36 10.19 12.04
C GLU A 234 -2.72 9.06 12.87
N TYR A 235 -1.64 8.44 12.35
CA TYR A 235 -0.90 7.42 13.07
C TYR A 235 -0.21 7.98 14.33
N GLN A 236 0.36 9.18 14.23
CA GLN A 236 0.99 9.85 15.37
C GLN A 236 -0.04 10.19 16.45
N GLU A 237 -1.22 10.72 16.07
CA GLU A 237 -2.31 11.00 17.00
C GLU A 237 -2.80 9.71 17.70
N LEU A 238 -2.97 8.62 16.95
CA LEU A 238 -3.36 7.34 17.52
C LEU A 238 -2.30 6.79 18.49
N LEU A 239 -1.01 6.97 18.16
CA LEU A 239 0.09 6.60 19.04
C LEU A 239 0.05 7.41 20.34
N ASP A 240 -0.21 8.71 20.27
CA ASP A 240 -0.32 9.59 21.44
C ASP A 240 -1.50 9.18 22.33
N ILE A 241 -2.67 8.87 21.74
CA ILE A 241 -3.82 8.32 22.47
C ILE A 241 -3.46 6.99 23.15
N LYS A 242 -2.76 6.10 22.45
CA LYS A 242 -2.32 4.82 23.01
C LYS A 242 -1.39 5.02 24.20
N LEU A 243 -0.45 5.96 24.11
CA LEU A 243 0.45 6.28 25.21
C LEU A 243 -0.31 6.85 26.41
N ALA A 244 -1.30 7.71 26.19
CA ALA A 244 -2.17 8.21 27.26
C ALA A 244 -2.94 7.07 27.95
N LEU A 245 -3.53 6.16 27.17
CA LEU A 245 -4.24 4.99 27.72
C LEU A 245 -3.31 4.05 28.50
N ASP A 246 -2.08 3.82 28.03
CA ASP A 246 -1.10 3.03 28.77
C ASP A 246 -0.74 3.69 30.12
N MET A 247 -0.62 5.03 30.14
CA MET A 247 -0.40 5.78 31.37
C MET A 247 -1.58 5.65 32.33
N GLU A 248 -2.81 5.75 31.85
CA GLU A 248 -4.02 5.54 32.64
C GLU A 248 -4.10 4.13 33.21
N ILE A 249 -3.86 3.10 32.39
CA ILE A 249 -3.84 1.69 32.83
C ILE A 249 -2.79 1.50 33.94
N ASN A 250 -1.60 2.07 33.77
CA ASN A 250 -0.55 1.99 34.78
C ASN A 250 -0.93 2.74 36.07
N ALA A 251 -1.62 3.87 35.96
CA ALA A 251 -2.14 4.59 37.12
C ALA A 251 -3.21 3.77 37.86
N TYR A 252 -4.15 3.16 37.14
CA TYR A 252 -5.17 2.28 37.72
C TYR A 252 -4.56 1.05 38.38
N ARG A 253 -3.54 0.42 37.77
CA ARG A 253 -2.79 -0.69 38.38
C ARG A 253 -2.15 -0.29 39.70
N LYS A 254 -1.45 0.85 39.75
CA LYS A 254 -0.84 1.35 40.99
C LYS A 254 -1.87 1.65 42.09
N LEU A 255 -3.05 2.17 41.71
CA LEU A 255 -4.12 2.43 42.68
C LEU A 255 -4.68 1.12 43.24
N LEU A 256 -4.88 0.11 42.38
CA LEU A 256 -5.31 -1.23 42.78
C LEU A 256 -4.26 -1.91 43.69
N GLU A 257 -2.98 -1.84 43.34
CA GLU A 257 -1.88 -2.36 44.16
C GLU A 257 -1.88 -1.71 45.57
N GLY A 258 -2.07 -0.39 45.65
CA GLY A 258 -2.16 0.32 46.94
C GLY A 258 -3.42 -0.05 47.77
N GLU A 259 -4.54 -0.33 47.11
CA GLU A 259 -5.75 -0.84 47.78
C GLU A 259 -5.56 -2.28 48.30
N GLU A 260 -4.93 -3.15 47.50
CA GLU A 260 -4.61 -4.53 47.88
C GLU A 260 -3.68 -4.58 49.10
N GLU A 261 -2.66 -3.71 49.14
CA GLU A 261 -1.77 -3.54 50.30
C GLU A 261 -2.54 -3.09 51.55
N ARG A 262 -3.43 -2.09 51.44
CA ARG A 262 -4.22 -1.57 52.56
C ARG A 262 -5.20 -2.62 53.11
N LEU A 263 -5.78 -3.42 52.22
CA LEU A 263 -6.72 -4.49 52.57
C LEU A 263 -6.02 -5.78 53.03
N ARG A 264 -4.68 -5.84 53.02
CA ARG A 264 -3.86 -7.04 53.31
C ARG A 264 -4.30 -8.25 52.49
N LEU A 265 -4.75 -8.01 51.27
CA LEU A 265 -4.98 -9.08 50.31
C LEU A 265 -3.58 -9.57 49.91
N SER A 266 -3.25 -10.83 50.23
CA SER A 266 -1.99 -11.44 49.78
C SER A 266 -1.86 -11.21 48.27
N PRO A 267 -0.69 -10.79 47.75
CA PRO A 267 -0.54 -10.52 46.34
C PRO A 267 -0.94 -11.79 45.58
N SER A 268 -2.08 -11.72 44.89
CA SER A 268 -2.55 -12.82 44.06
C SER A 268 -1.50 -12.99 42.96
N PRO A 269 -1.03 -14.21 42.64
CA PRO A 269 0.02 -14.39 41.66
C PRO A 269 -0.48 -13.85 40.33
N SER A 270 0.14 -12.77 39.90
CA SER A 270 -0.03 -12.21 38.57
C SER A 270 0.13 -13.33 37.55
N SER A 271 -0.93 -13.58 36.79
CA SER A 271 -0.87 -14.40 35.59
C SER A 271 0.00 -13.67 34.55
N HIS A 272 1.32 -13.74 34.71
CA HIS A 272 2.27 -13.51 33.65
C HIS A 272 2.04 -14.60 32.59
N LYS A 273 1.13 -14.35 31.65
CA LYS A 273 1.20 -15.02 30.36
C LYS A 273 2.39 -14.44 29.62
N GLY A 274 3.35 -15.32 29.37
CA GLY A 274 4.69 -14.99 28.93
C GLY A 274 4.77 -14.48 27.50
N ALA A 275 5.62 -13.48 27.31
CA ALA A 275 6.36 -13.28 26.08
C ALA A 275 7.76 -13.89 26.29
N SER A 276 7.87 -15.21 26.22
CA SER A 276 9.15 -15.87 26.06
C SER A 276 9.69 -15.53 24.68
N ARG A 277 10.65 -14.60 24.62
CA ARG A 277 11.51 -14.42 23.45
C ARG A 277 12.40 -15.66 23.35
N SER A 278 12.10 -16.55 22.43
CA SER A 278 12.93 -17.70 22.09
C SER A 278 14.20 -17.21 21.38
N HIS A 279 15.30 -17.18 22.11
CA HIS A 279 16.65 -17.18 21.56
C HIS A 279 16.96 -18.61 21.10
N VAL A 280 16.88 -18.87 19.80
CA VAL A 280 17.35 -20.14 19.21
C VAL A 280 18.85 -20.04 19.01
N SER A 281 19.59 -20.67 19.91
CA SER A 281 20.98 -21.06 19.70
C SER A 281 21.01 -22.51 19.21
N THR A 282 21.39 -22.73 17.96
CA THR A 282 21.72 -24.06 17.42
C THR A 282 23.16 -24.07 16.93
N GLN A 283 23.99 -24.86 17.64
CA GLN A 283 25.36 -25.19 17.27
C GLN A 283 25.35 -26.64 16.75
N GLY A 284 25.92 -26.92 15.58
CA GLY A 284 26.35 -28.29 15.23
C GLY A 284 26.23 -28.78 13.77
N SER A 285 27.22 -28.40 12.95
CA SER A 285 27.92 -29.22 11.94
C SER A 285 27.19 -29.83 10.72
N SER A 286 27.52 -29.32 9.52
CA SER A 286 28.14 -30.11 8.41
C SER A 286 28.38 -29.28 7.12
N LYS A 287 29.63 -29.31 6.65
CA LYS A 287 30.11 -29.22 5.25
C LYS A 287 30.01 -27.90 4.44
N LYS A 288 31.16 -27.20 4.43
CA LYS A 288 31.85 -26.56 3.29
C LYS A 288 31.02 -26.26 2.02
N ARG A 289 30.84 -24.97 1.73
CA ARG A 289 31.21 -24.37 0.44
C ARG A 289 31.50 -22.87 0.60
N LYS A 290 32.60 -22.47 -0.01
CA LYS A 290 33.32 -21.20 0.08
C LYS A 290 32.73 -20.21 -0.93
N LEU A 291 32.39 -19.00 -0.48
CA LEU A 291 32.33 -17.80 -1.32
C LEU A 291 32.57 -16.58 -0.42
N GLU A 292 33.64 -15.84 -0.71
CA GLU A 292 33.93 -14.51 -0.13
C GLU A 292 32.96 -13.48 -0.72
N ASP A 293 32.51 -12.49 0.06
CA ASP A 293 33.14 -11.16 0.10
C ASP A 293 32.25 -10.13 0.86
N SER A 294 32.94 -9.30 1.65
CA SER A 294 32.60 -7.94 2.09
C SER A 294 31.20 -7.60 2.65
N GLU A 295 31.05 -7.65 3.98
CA GLU A 295 30.03 -6.85 4.69
C GLU A 295 30.64 -5.56 5.26
N SER A 296 30.29 -4.46 4.60
CA SER A 296 30.49 -3.09 5.10
C SER A 296 29.61 -2.87 6.34
N ARG A 297 30.26 -2.65 7.49
CA ARG A 297 29.61 -2.25 8.75
C ARG A 297 28.89 -0.91 8.57
N THR A 298 27.57 -0.90 8.61
CA THR A 298 26.78 0.33 8.77
C THR A 298 26.60 0.63 10.26
N SER A 299 27.41 1.55 10.78
CA SER A 299 27.25 2.09 12.13
C SER A 299 26.07 3.05 12.17
N PHE A 300 24.98 2.69 12.86
CA PHE A 300 23.88 3.59 13.14
C PHE A 300 24.32 4.62 14.20
N SER A 301 24.45 5.87 13.78
CA SER A 301 24.74 7.01 14.66
C SER A 301 23.42 7.58 15.19
N HIS A 302 23.17 7.43 16.50
CA HIS A 302 22.04 8.06 17.17
C HIS A 302 22.36 9.54 17.46
N HIS A 303 21.54 10.45 16.98
CA HIS A 303 21.63 11.88 17.33
C HIS A 303 20.37 12.29 18.08
N ALA A 304 20.46 12.39 19.41
CA ALA A 304 19.43 13.01 20.24
C ALA A 304 19.76 14.51 20.41
N ARG A 305 18.80 15.40 20.14
CA ARG A 305 18.93 16.84 20.39
C ARG A 305 18.07 17.23 21.58
N THR A 306 18.68 17.80 22.61
CA THR A 306 17.99 18.36 23.79
C THR A 306 18.05 19.88 23.77
N SER A 307 16.94 20.55 24.09
CA SER A 307 16.78 22.03 24.05
C SER A 307 17.21 22.73 25.35
N GLY A 308 18.10 22.12 26.15
CA GLY A 308 18.46 22.59 27.49
C GLY A 308 19.96 22.88 27.65
N ARG A 309 20.32 23.60 28.73
CA ARG A 309 21.72 23.90 29.10
C ARG A 309 22.55 22.64 29.36
N VAL A 310 21.93 21.51 29.65
CA VAL A 310 22.57 20.20 29.77
C VAL A 310 21.94 19.25 28.75
N GLY A 311 22.78 18.53 28.00
CA GLY A 311 22.36 17.51 27.06
C GLY A 311 22.93 16.14 27.37
N VAL A 312 22.17 15.10 27.04
CA VAL A 312 22.63 13.71 27.17
C VAL A 312 23.42 13.35 25.91
N GLU A 313 24.66 12.94 26.08
CA GLU A 313 25.57 12.63 24.96
C GLU A 313 25.62 11.12 24.67
N GLU A 314 25.59 10.30 25.72
CA GLU A 314 25.64 8.85 25.58
C GLU A 314 24.87 8.17 26.72
N VAL A 315 24.11 7.13 26.36
CA VAL A 315 23.35 6.28 27.29
C VAL A 315 23.86 4.87 27.10
N ASP A 316 24.32 4.23 28.19
CA ASP A 316 24.65 2.81 28.17
C ASP A 316 23.39 2.00 27.83
N GLN A 317 23.46 1.12 26.83
CA GLN A 317 22.31 0.33 26.37
C GLN A 317 21.83 -0.67 27.44
N GLU A 318 22.69 -0.96 28.41
CA GLU A 318 22.40 -1.79 29.59
C GLU A 318 21.91 -0.97 30.80
N GLY A 319 21.83 0.36 30.66
CA GLY A 319 21.21 1.26 31.64
C GLY A 319 22.03 1.53 32.90
N ARG A 320 23.34 1.21 32.91
CA ARG A 320 24.16 1.35 34.13
C ARG A 320 24.63 2.78 34.39
N PHE A 321 24.77 3.59 33.35
CA PHE A 321 25.10 5.01 33.49
C PHE A 321 24.64 5.83 32.29
N VAL A 322 24.63 7.15 32.48
CA VAL A 322 24.36 8.15 31.44
C VAL A 322 25.41 9.25 31.54
N ARG A 323 25.96 9.68 30.39
CA ARG A 323 26.90 10.80 30.32
C ARG A 323 26.18 12.10 29.93
N LEU A 324 26.28 13.10 30.79
CA LEU A 324 25.71 14.43 30.59
C LEU A 324 26.80 15.43 30.19
N ARG A 325 26.54 16.23 29.16
CA ARG A 325 27.38 17.35 28.73
C ARG A 325 26.69 18.67 29.05
N ASN A 326 27.37 19.53 29.81
CA ASN A 326 26.92 20.89 30.05
C ASN A 326 27.33 21.79 28.87
N LYS A 327 26.35 22.42 28.22
CA LYS A 327 26.52 23.33 27.08
C LYS A 327 26.52 24.80 27.52
N SER A 328 26.58 25.10 28.81
CA SER A 328 26.49 26.48 29.32
C SER A 328 27.68 27.39 28.98
N ASN A 329 28.76 26.83 28.41
CA ASN A 329 30.00 27.56 28.09
C ASN A 329 30.33 27.56 26.57
N GLU A 330 29.42 27.09 25.71
CA GLU A 330 29.44 27.30 24.25
C GLU A 330 28.45 28.41 23.87
#